data_AF-A0A4R1LAA6-F1
#
_entry.id   AF-A0A4R1LAA6-F1
#
_cell.length_a   1.000
_cell.length_b   1.000
_cell.length_c   1.000
_cell.angle_alpha   90.00
_cell.angle_beta   90.00
_cell.angle_gamma   90.00
#
_symmetry.space_group_name_H-M   'P 1'
#
loop_
_entity.id
_entity.type
_entity.pdbx_description
1 polymer ?
#
loop_
_entity_poly.entity_id
_entity_poly.type
_entity_poly.pdbx_seq_one_letter_code
_entity_poly.pdbx_strand_id
1 'polypeptide(L)'
;MQNSRSQGVRESVTALVETLGACSRSPGKDVVHHLRTGARRCEAALDLLLQAKHHPSHDHAAATLRKLLRKIRRAAGPVRDLDVHRGLLKDLVLGEQRKAAASQSLEVRRDARKLDLWLRGRRRKSAVRLTEDAAKWRKQLDKAIGGVESKTYDHSSMAGGAADAALDAFAELTRRLPRLTPENLHDFRKGAKKARYMAEMEGARGRKVAAPLNQMQDEIGIWHDWVVLSEEVRAALKTDSSGLVAIIDAERDRHYTVAYRTAMKLRAKLLVQWRAKKAKVSGHRAV
;
A
#
# COMPACT_ATOMS: atom_id res chain seq x y z
N MET A 1 -9.70 -25.85 -8.48
CA MET A 1 -9.32 -24.56 -7.82
C MET A 1 -7.81 -24.41 -7.55
N GLN A 2 -7.00 -25.48 -7.45
CA GLN A 2 -5.54 -25.37 -7.19
C GLN A 2 -4.77 -24.62 -8.29
N ASN A 3 -5.12 -24.84 -9.57
CA ASN A 3 -4.49 -24.16 -10.70
C ASN A 3 -4.65 -22.64 -10.64
N SER A 4 -5.72 -22.15 -9.99
CA SER A 4 -6.05 -20.72 -9.95
C SER A 4 -5.13 -19.90 -9.01
N ARG A 5 -4.58 -20.48 -7.93
CA ARG A 5 -3.74 -19.72 -6.98
C ARG A 5 -2.29 -19.57 -7.45
N SER A 6 -1.68 -20.63 -7.98
CA SER A 6 -0.35 -20.56 -8.61
C SER A 6 -0.40 -19.67 -9.86
N GLN A 7 -1.45 -19.81 -10.68
CA GLN A 7 -1.71 -18.93 -11.81
C GLN A 7 -1.85 -17.46 -11.39
N GLY A 8 -2.56 -17.16 -10.29
CA GLY A 8 -2.67 -15.79 -9.77
C GLY A 8 -1.34 -15.17 -9.32
N VAL A 9 -0.39 -15.97 -8.80
CA VAL A 9 0.98 -15.50 -8.51
C VAL A 9 1.73 -15.19 -9.80
N ARG A 10 1.66 -16.09 -10.79
CA ARG A 10 2.31 -15.92 -12.10
C ARG A 10 1.80 -14.67 -12.82
N GLU A 11 0.48 -14.53 -12.96
CA GLU A 11 -0.16 -13.36 -13.59
C GLU A 11 0.26 -12.05 -12.93
N SER A 12 0.27 -12.02 -11.59
CA SER A 12 0.70 -10.84 -10.83
C SER A 12 2.17 -10.50 -11.08
N VAL A 13 3.04 -11.51 -11.17
CA VAL A 13 4.48 -11.33 -11.44
C VAL A 13 4.73 -10.87 -12.88
N THR A 14 4.03 -11.45 -13.87
CA THR A 14 4.14 -11.02 -15.28
C THR A 14 3.77 -9.56 -15.44
N ALA A 15 2.64 -9.12 -14.88
CA ALA A 15 2.25 -7.70 -14.89
C ALA A 15 3.29 -6.79 -14.20
N LEU A 16 3.94 -7.28 -13.14
CA LEU A 16 5.01 -6.55 -12.46
C LEU A 16 6.27 -6.43 -13.32
N VAL A 17 6.63 -7.49 -14.04
CA VAL A 17 7.77 -7.53 -14.98
C VAL A 17 7.59 -6.54 -16.13
N GLU A 18 6.38 -6.45 -16.70
CA GLU A 18 6.03 -5.45 -17.71
C GLU A 18 6.17 -4.03 -17.16
N THR A 19 5.63 -3.81 -15.95
CA THR A 19 5.70 -2.50 -15.29
C THR A 19 7.15 -2.10 -14.97
N LEU A 20 8.01 -3.05 -14.58
CA LEU A 20 9.44 -2.80 -14.41
C LEU A 20 10.11 -2.38 -15.72
N GLY A 21 9.74 -3.01 -16.84
CA GLY A 21 10.23 -2.63 -18.17
C GLY A 21 9.80 -1.22 -18.56
N ALA A 22 8.56 -0.82 -18.26
CA ALA A 22 8.12 0.57 -18.44
C ALA A 22 8.91 1.52 -17.53
N CYS A 23 9.11 1.15 -16.26
CA CYS A 23 9.80 1.95 -15.26
C CYS A 23 11.29 2.15 -15.60
N SER A 24 11.95 1.17 -16.21
CA SER A 24 13.35 1.28 -16.66
C SER A 24 13.54 2.20 -17.85
N ARG A 25 12.46 2.60 -18.55
CA ARG A 25 12.49 3.60 -19.62
C ARG A 25 12.08 4.96 -19.11
N SER A 26 10.95 5.03 -18.41
CA SER A 26 10.40 6.27 -17.89
C SER A 26 9.61 6.00 -16.60
N PRO A 27 10.15 6.34 -15.42
CA PRO A 27 9.45 6.20 -14.16
C PRO A 27 8.42 7.33 -13.99
N GLY A 28 7.38 7.35 -14.82
CA GLY A 28 6.25 8.28 -14.71
C GLY A 28 5.35 7.98 -13.51
N LYS A 29 4.51 8.93 -13.10
CA LYS A 29 3.64 8.83 -11.92
C LYS A 29 2.83 7.53 -11.90
N ASP A 30 2.15 7.22 -12.99
CA ASP A 30 1.26 6.04 -13.08
C ASP A 30 2.06 4.74 -13.14
N VAL A 31 3.16 4.71 -13.90
CA VAL A 31 4.09 3.57 -13.97
C VAL A 31 4.64 3.22 -12.58
N VAL A 32 5.10 4.21 -11.82
CA VAL A 32 5.63 4.01 -10.45
C VAL A 32 4.51 3.60 -9.49
N HIS A 33 3.30 4.13 -9.66
CA HIS A 33 2.14 3.71 -8.88
C HIS A 33 1.79 2.24 -9.14
N HIS A 34 1.70 1.83 -10.41
CA HIS A 34 1.46 0.45 -10.80
C HIS A 34 2.58 -0.48 -10.32
N LEU A 35 3.84 -0.05 -10.36
CA LEU A 35 4.97 -0.83 -9.88
C LEU A 35 4.82 -1.18 -8.39
N ARG A 36 4.46 -0.18 -7.57
CA ARG A 36 4.25 -0.36 -6.12
C ARG A 36 3.03 -1.23 -5.83
N THR A 37 1.92 -1.00 -6.53
CA THR A 37 0.68 -1.76 -6.32
C THR A 37 0.84 -3.21 -6.79
N GLY A 38 1.45 -3.43 -7.96
CA GLY A 38 1.77 -4.76 -8.49
C GLY A 38 2.68 -5.56 -7.56
N ALA A 39 3.73 -4.94 -7.02
CA ALA A 39 4.62 -5.62 -6.07
C ALA A 39 3.90 -6.03 -4.76
N ARG A 40 2.94 -5.23 -4.28
CA ARG A 40 2.11 -5.60 -3.11
C ARG A 40 1.13 -6.74 -3.45
N ARG A 41 0.53 -6.74 -4.64
CA ARG A 41 -0.34 -7.83 -5.11
C ARG A 41 0.42 -9.14 -5.22
N CYS A 42 1.64 -9.12 -5.77
CA CYS A 42 2.52 -10.30 -5.81
C CYS A 42 2.81 -10.85 -4.40
N GLU A 43 3.09 -9.97 -3.43
CA GLU A 43 3.35 -10.37 -2.04
C GLU A 43 2.11 -11.01 -1.40
N ALA A 44 0.91 -10.46 -1.65
CA ALA A 44 -0.35 -11.05 -1.18
C ALA A 44 -0.67 -12.39 -1.84
N ALA A 45 -0.44 -12.51 -3.16
CA ALA A 45 -0.58 -13.77 -3.90
C ALA A 45 0.32 -14.86 -3.32
N LEU A 46 1.58 -14.51 -3.07
CA LEU A 46 2.58 -15.41 -2.48
C LEU A 46 2.20 -15.82 -1.04
N ASP A 47 1.68 -14.90 -0.25
CA ASP A 47 1.22 -15.20 1.12
C ASP A 47 0.02 -16.15 1.13
N LEU A 48 -0.93 -15.99 0.21
CA LEU A 48 -2.05 -16.93 0.04
C LEU A 48 -1.58 -18.32 -0.41
N LEU A 49 -0.59 -18.37 -1.31
CA LEU A 49 0.00 -19.64 -1.75
C LEU A 49 0.66 -20.37 -0.59
N LEU A 50 1.41 -19.65 0.25
CA LEU A 50 2.13 -20.25 1.38
C LEU A 50 1.23 -20.61 2.56
N GLN A 51 0.17 -19.85 2.82
CA GLN A 51 -0.84 -20.25 3.81
C GLN A 51 -1.47 -21.61 3.49
N ALA A 52 -1.54 -21.97 2.21
CA ALA A 52 -2.04 -23.28 1.78
C ALA A 52 -1.00 -24.40 1.86
N LYS A 53 0.28 -24.09 2.10
CA LYS A 53 1.39 -25.03 1.99
C LYS A 53 2.32 -24.89 3.20
N HIS A 54 2.07 -25.66 4.25
CA HIS A 54 3.04 -25.83 5.33
C HIS A 54 4.20 -26.73 4.85
N HIS A 55 5.11 -26.23 3.99
CA HIS A 55 6.28 -27.01 3.57
C HIS A 55 7.60 -26.18 3.53
N PRO A 56 8.67 -26.60 4.25
CA PRO A 56 9.92 -25.85 4.40
C PRO A 56 10.68 -25.55 3.09
N SER A 57 10.57 -26.42 2.08
CA SER A 57 11.32 -26.25 0.81
C SER A 57 10.83 -25.07 -0.05
N HIS A 58 9.64 -24.54 0.22
CA HIS A 58 9.11 -23.33 -0.39
C HIS A 58 9.66 -22.04 0.24
N ASP A 59 10.18 -22.13 1.47
CA ASP A 59 10.53 -20.94 2.25
C ASP A 59 11.68 -20.16 1.61
N HIS A 60 12.67 -20.83 1.02
CA HIS A 60 13.83 -20.12 0.46
C HIS A 60 13.50 -19.36 -0.84
N ALA A 61 12.82 -20.01 -1.80
CA ALA A 61 12.43 -19.37 -3.06
C ALA A 61 11.42 -18.24 -2.81
N ALA A 62 10.42 -18.49 -1.94
CA ALA A 62 9.46 -17.47 -1.56
C ALA A 62 10.10 -16.34 -0.76
N ALA A 63 11.05 -16.61 0.15
CA ALA A 63 11.78 -15.57 0.87
C ALA A 63 12.61 -14.71 -0.09
N THR A 64 13.23 -15.32 -1.10
CA THR A 64 13.96 -14.61 -2.15
C THR A 64 13.05 -13.67 -2.93
N LEU A 65 11.90 -14.18 -3.39
CA LEU A 65 10.89 -13.37 -4.08
C LEU A 65 10.37 -12.23 -3.18
N ARG A 66 10.01 -12.51 -1.92
CA ARG A 66 9.60 -11.46 -0.95
C ARG A 66 10.67 -10.39 -0.76
N LYS A 67 11.94 -10.79 -0.63
CA LYS A 67 13.07 -9.85 -0.48
C LYS A 67 13.20 -8.95 -1.71
N LEU A 68 13.04 -9.50 -2.91
CA LEU A 68 13.07 -8.75 -4.16
C LEU A 68 11.89 -7.77 -4.27
N LEU A 69 10.66 -8.23 -4.03
CA LEU A 69 9.46 -7.38 -4.00
C LEU A 69 9.61 -6.22 -3.00
N ARG A 70 10.23 -6.49 -1.84
CA ARG A 70 10.53 -5.45 -0.84
C ARG A 70 11.53 -4.41 -1.35
N LYS A 71 12.59 -4.83 -2.06
CA LYS A 71 13.58 -3.91 -2.66
C LYS A 71 12.91 -2.98 -3.68
N ILE A 72 12.13 -3.55 -4.59
CA ILE A 72 11.38 -2.81 -5.62
C ILE A 72 10.48 -1.75 -4.95
N ARG A 73 9.69 -2.15 -3.95
CA ARG A 73 8.79 -1.21 -3.24
C ARG A 73 9.53 -0.08 -2.52
N ARG A 74 10.68 -0.38 -1.91
CA ARG A 74 11.50 0.61 -1.20
C ARG A 74 12.07 1.65 -2.16
N ALA A 75 12.58 1.24 -3.31
CA ALA A 75 13.11 2.17 -4.30
C ALA A 75 12.02 3.00 -4.99
N ALA A 76 10.87 2.39 -5.30
CA ALA A 76 9.75 3.10 -5.90
C ALA A 76 9.04 4.05 -4.92
N GLY A 77 9.25 3.88 -3.61
CA GLY A 77 8.59 4.66 -2.56
C GLY A 77 8.81 6.16 -2.67
N PRO A 78 10.06 6.64 -2.52
CA PRO A 78 10.35 8.06 -2.60
C PRO A 78 9.80 8.73 -3.87
N VAL A 79 9.87 8.06 -5.02
CA VAL A 79 9.34 8.62 -6.29
C VAL A 79 7.82 8.80 -6.20
N ARG A 80 7.08 7.78 -5.77
CA ARG A 80 5.62 7.86 -5.66
C ARG A 80 5.17 8.85 -4.62
N ASP A 81 5.82 8.86 -3.47
CA ASP A 81 5.45 9.66 -2.32
C ASP A 81 5.66 11.16 -2.68
N LEU A 82 6.78 11.50 -3.33
CA LEU A 82 7.01 12.86 -3.85
C LEU A 82 6.03 13.25 -4.98
N ASP A 83 5.62 12.30 -5.83
CA ASP A 83 4.55 12.56 -6.82
C ASP A 83 3.18 12.81 -6.14
N VAL A 84 2.90 12.22 -4.96
CA VAL A 84 1.72 12.57 -4.14
C VAL A 84 1.85 13.97 -3.57
N HIS A 85 2.97 14.24 -2.89
CA HIS A 85 3.20 15.51 -2.18
C HIS A 85 3.08 16.72 -3.10
N ARG A 86 3.63 16.62 -4.32
CA ARG A 86 3.48 17.66 -5.34
C ARG A 86 2.04 17.83 -5.81
N GLY A 87 1.26 16.76 -5.85
CA GLY A 87 -0.19 16.82 -6.10
C GLY A 87 -0.91 17.58 -5.00
N LEU A 88 -0.71 17.18 -3.74
CA LEU A 88 -1.30 17.86 -2.57
C LEU A 88 -0.94 19.35 -2.52
N LEU A 89 0.33 19.69 -2.72
CA LEU A 89 0.79 21.07 -2.75
C LEU A 89 0.16 21.86 -3.90
N LYS A 90 0.04 21.25 -5.08
CA LYS A 90 -0.63 21.86 -6.23
C LYS A 90 -2.10 22.14 -5.92
N ASP A 91 -2.80 21.17 -5.33
CA ASP A 91 -4.21 21.32 -4.98
C ASP A 91 -4.42 22.36 -3.88
N LEU A 92 -3.49 22.45 -2.92
CA LEU A 92 -3.49 23.47 -1.87
C LEU A 92 -3.30 24.90 -2.41
N VAL A 93 -2.48 25.05 -3.46
CA VAL A 93 -2.13 26.37 -4.03
C VAL A 93 -3.03 26.77 -5.21
N LEU A 94 -3.54 25.81 -5.99
CA LEU A 94 -4.31 26.05 -7.22
C LEU A 94 -5.79 25.62 -7.14
N GLY A 95 -6.17 24.77 -6.19
CA GLY A 95 -7.50 24.14 -6.11
C GLY A 95 -8.59 25.01 -5.47
N GLU A 96 -9.85 24.56 -5.60
CA GLU A 96 -11.10 25.20 -5.15
C GLU A 96 -11.23 25.48 -3.63
N GLN A 97 -10.22 25.17 -2.81
CA GLN A 97 -10.03 25.85 -1.53
C GLN A 97 -9.75 27.38 -1.68
N ARG A 98 -9.88 27.88 -2.91
CA ARG A 98 -9.93 29.24 -3.46
C ARG A 98 -10.49 30.37 -2.59
N LYS A 99 -11.34 30.13 -1.59
CA LYS A 99 -11.75 31.24 -0.70
C LYS A 99 -10.60 31.75 0.18
N ALA A 100 -9.55 30.94 0.41
CA ALA A 100 -8.32 31.36 1.09
C ALA A 100 -7.14 31.65 0.14
N ALA A 101 -7.10 31.10 -1.08
CA ALA A 101 -5.96 31.27 -1.99
C ALA A 101 -5.83 32.71 -2.57
N ALA A 102 -6.95 33.45 -2.64
CA ALA A 102 -6.95 34.89 -2.93
C ALA A 102 -6.38 35.73 -1.77
N SER A 103 -6.39 35.19 -0.54
CA SER A 103 -5.86 35.84 0.68
C SER A 103 -4.51 35.26 1.14
N GLN A 104 -3.93 34.29 0.43
CA GLN A 104 -2.61 33.76 0.78
C GLN A 104 -1.54 34.82 0.52
N SER A 105 -0.77 35.12 1.57
CA SER A 105 0.32 36.09 1.50
C SER A 105 1.33 35.71 0.40
N LEU A 106 2.02 36.72 -0.15
CA LEU A 106 3.10 36.51 -1.11
C LEU A 106 4.17 35.55 -0.59
N GLU A 107 4.37 35.54 0.74
CA GLU A 107 5.27 34.62 1.44
C GLU A 107 4.86 33.16 1.30
N VAL A 108 3.59 32.82 1.57
CA VAL A 108 3.07 31.44 1.41
C VAL A 108 3.28 30.95 -0.02
N ARG A 109 3.00 31.79 -1.02
CA ARG A 109 3.22 31.44 -2.43
C ARG A 109 4.71 31.24 -2.76
N ARG A 110 5.59 32.07 -2.18
CA ARG A 110 7.05 31.94 -2.36
C ARG A 110 7.54 30.62 -1.75
N ASP A 111 7.09 30.28 -0.56
CA ASP A 111 7.48 29.07 0.13
C ASP A 111 6.95 27.82 -0.55
N ALA A 112 5.73 27.86 -1.09
CA ALA A 112 5.18 26.75 -1.88
C ALA A 112 6.01 26.50 -3.15
N ARG A 113 6.49 27.56 -3.82
CA ARG A 113 7.40 27.41 -4.96
C ARG A 113 8.74 26.78 -4.55
N LYS A 114 9.32 27.20 -3.43
CA LYS A 114 10.56 26.59 -2.89
C LYS A 114 10.36 25.11 -2.60
N LEU A 115 9.25 24.75 -1.94
CA LEU A 115 8.90 23.38 -1.63
C LEU A 115 8.72 22.53 -2.91
N ASP A 116 8.00 23.01 -3.92
CA ASP A 116 7.83 22.27 -5.18
C ASP A 116 9.18 22.02 -5.88
N LEU A 117 10.07 23.02 -5.95
CA LEU A 117 11.41 22.85 -6.52
C LEU A 117 12.22 21.80 -5.74
N TRP A 118 12.15 21.83 -4.42
CA TRP A 118 12.81 20.85 -3.56
C TRP A 118 12.27 19.43 -3.78
N LEU A 119 10.94 19.27 -3.84
CA LEU A 119 10.27 17.99 -4.10
C LEU A 119 10.67 17.43 -5.48
N ARG A 120 10.67 18.27 -6.51
CA ARG A 120 11.12 17.91 -7.87
C ARG A 120 12.56 17.41 -7.88
N GLY A 121 13.46 18.13 -7.21
CA GLY A 121 14.87 17.77 -7.12
C GLY A 121 15.09 16.39 -6.49
N ARG A 122 14.42 16.13 -5.35
CA ARG A 122 14.47 14.81 -4.70
C ARG A 122 13.86 13.72 -5.58
N ARG A 123 12.71 14.00 -6.22
CA ARG A 123 12.00 13.04 -7.07
C ARG A 123 12.86 12.61 -8.24
N ARG A 124 13.55 13.56 -8.88
CA ARG A 124 14.51 13.27 -9.96
C ARG A 124 15.63 12.35 -9.50
N LYS A 125 16.25 12.63 -8.35
CA LYS A 125 17.33 11.80 -7.78
C LYS A 125 16.86 10.37 -7.49
N SER A 126 15.68 10.21 -6.88
CA SER A 126 15.11 8.89 -6.62
C SER A 126 14.70 8.14 -7.88
N ALA A 127 14.20 8.85 -8.89
CA ALA A 127 13.81 8.27 -10.17
C ALA A 127 15.00 7.69 -10.94
N VAL A 128 16.15 8.38 -10.95
CA VAL A 128 17.38 7.86 -11.58
C VAL A 128 17.77 6.51 -10.99
N ARG A 129 17.86 6.42 -9.66
CA ARG A 129 18.19 5.17 -8.96
C ARG A 129 17.18 4.05 -9.25
N LEU A 130 15.89 4.39 -9.28
CA LEU A 130 14.83 3.43 -9.60
C LEU A 130 14.98 2.88 -11.02
N THR A 131 15.29 3.72 -12.00
CA THR A 131 15.50 3.33 -13.39
C THR A 131 16.68 2.37 -13.53
N GLU A 132 17.82 2.69 -12.90
CA GLU A 132 19.04 1.86 -12.91
C GLU A 132 18.78 0.46 -12.35
N ASP A 133 18.08 0.36 -11.23
CA ASP A 133 17.78 -0.91 -10.58
C ASP A 133 16.66 -1.71 -11.27
N ALA A 134 15.70 -1.05 -11.93
CA ALA A 134 14.52 -1.71 -12.50
C ALA A 134 14.87 -2.80 -13.53
N ALA A 135 15.85 -2.53 -14.41
CA ALA A 135 16.31 -3.50 -15.41
C ALA A 135 16.91 -4.75 -14.77
N LYS A 136 17.66 -4.58 -13.67
CA LYS A 136 18.24 -5.67 -12.89
C LYS A 136 17.16 -6.50 -12.20
N TRP A 137 16.19 -5.85 -11.55
CA TRP A 137 15.12 -6.56 -10.84
C TRP A 137 14.20 -7.33 -11.77
N ARG A 138 13.99 -6.86 -13.00
CA ARG A 138 13.24 -7.61 -14.02
C ARG A 138 13.81 -9.03 -14.20
N LYS A 139 15.10 -9.14 -14.51
CA LYS A 139 15.79 -10.43 -14.67
C LYS A 139 15.74 -11.29 -13.40
N GLN A 140 15.84 -10.67 -12.22
CA GLN A 140 15.78 -11.38 -10.95
C GLN A 140 14.37 -11.92 -10.63
N LEU A 141 13.33 -11.21 -11.04
CA LEU A 141 11.93 -11.62 -10.85
C LEU A 141 11.60 -12.85 -11.70
N ASP A 142 11.98 -12.84 -12.97
CA ASP A 142 11.78 -13.98 -13.88
C ASP A 142 12.44 -15.26 -13.34
N LYS A 143 13.67 -15.14 -12.80
CA LYS A 143 14.35 -16.28 -12.16
C LYS A 143 13.67 -16.72 -10.86
N ALA A 144 13.24 -15.77 -10.03
CA ALA A 144 12.65 -16.08 -8.74
C ALA A 144 11.29 -16.78 -8.87
N ILE A 145 10.46 -16.41 -9.85
CA ILE A 145 9.16 -17.04 -10.07
C ILE A 145 9.30 -18.47 -10.57
N GLY A 146 10.24 -18.76 -11.48
CA GLY A 146 10.52 -20.14 -11.92
C GLY A 146 10.91 -21.06 -10.75
N GLY A 147 11.62 -20.54 -9.75
CA GLY A 147 11.96 -21.26 -8.53
C GLY A 147 10.78 -21.53 -7.59
N VAL A 148 9.72 -20.71 -7.64
CA VAL A 148 8.49 -20.94 -6.89
C VAL A 148 7.61 -21.97 -7.61
N GLU A 149 7.51 -21.90 -8.94
CA GLU A 149 6.65 -22.76 -9.76
C GLU A 149 7.17 -24.20 -9.91
N SER A 150 8.46 -24.38 -10.13
CA SER A 150 9.11 -25.70 -10.25
C SER A 150 8.97 -26.58 -9.00
N LYS A 151 8.64 -25.97 -7.85
CA LYS A 151 8.50 -26.65 -6.57
C LYS A 151 7.05 -26.85 -6.15
N THR A 152 6.07 -26.29 -6.86
CA THR A 152 4.65 -26.46 -6.54
C THR A 152 4.13 -27.80 -7.03
N TYR A 153 4.42 -28.88 -6.30
CA TYR A 153 3.70 -30.14 -6.46
C TYR A 153 2.35 -30.15 -5.74
N ASP A 154 1.51 -31.04 -6.25
CA ASP A 154 0.09 -31.26 -6.04
C ASP A 154 -0.23 -31.63 -4.59
N HIS A 155 -0.96 -30.76 -3.87
CA HIS A 155 -1.60 -31.12 -2.60
C HIS A 155 -2.83 -30.24 -2.31
N SER A 156 -3.78 -30.90 -1.63
CA SER A 156 -5.22 -30.67 -1.50
C SER A 156 -5.71 -29.29 -1.04
N SER A 157 -7.01 -29.09 -1.27
CA SER A 157 -7.78 -27.89 -0.98
C SER A 157 -7.83 -27.56 0.51
N MET A 158 -7.23 -26.44 0.90
CA MET A 158 -7.59 -25.79 2.15
C MET A 158 -9.06 -25.33 2.11
N ALA A 159 -9.82 -25.68 3.13
CA ALA A 159 -11.17 -25.18 3.34
C ALA A 159 -11.12 -23.68 3.69
N GLY A 160 -11.64 -22.83 2.79
CA GLY A 160 -11.77 -21.38 3.00
C GLY A 160 -11.40 -20.53 1.78
N GLY A 161 -12.18 -19.48 1.54
CA GLY A 161 -11.94 -18.49 0.49
C GLY A 161 -10.78 -17.53 0.80
N ALA A 162 -10.30 -16.77 -0.18
CA ALA A 162 -9.29 -15.73 0.06
C ALA A 162 -9.84 -14.56 0.90
N ALA A 163 -11.15 -14.31 0.84
CA ALA A 163 -11.87 -13.39 1.71
C ALA A 163 -11.87 -13.86 3.17
N ASP A 164 -11.98 -15.17 3.40
CA ASP A 164 -11.90 -15.75 4.74
C ASP A 164 -10.51 -15.59 5.36
N ALA A 165 -9.46 -15.85 4.56
CA ALA A 165 -8.07 -15.62 4.95
C ALA A 165 -7.81 -14.13 5.21
N ALA A 166 -8.39 -13.23 4.41
CA ALA A 166 -8.31 -11.79 4.63
C ALA A 166 -8.94 -11.36 5.97
N LEU A 167 -10.11 -11.89 6.32
CA LEU A 167 -10.77 -11.61 7.61
C LEU A 167 -9.94 -12.15 8.79
N ASP A 168 -9.36 -13.34 8.68
CA ASP A 168 -8.47 -13.88 9.73
C ASP A 168 -7.21 -13.03 9.90
N ALA A 169 -6.57 -12.62 8.79
CA ALA A 169 -5.40 -11.73 8.81
C ALA A 169 -5.75 -10.34 9.40
N PHE A 170 -6.94 -9.81 9.11
CA PHE A 170 -7.41 -8.57 9.68
C PHE A 170 -7.70 -8.70 11.19
N ALA A 171 -8.33 -9.79 11.63
CA ALA A 171 -8.56 -10.05 13.05
C ALA A 171 -7.23 -10.15 13.83
N GLU A 172 -6.22 -10.84 13.29
CA GLU A 172 -4.86 -10.88 13.85
C GLU A 172 -4.26 -9.48 13.98
N LEU A 173 -4.34 -8.67 12.93
CA LEU A 173 -3.87 -7.28 12.96
C LEU A 173 -4.53 -6.49 14.10
N THR A 174 -5.85 -6.62 14.27
CA THR A 174 -6.58 -5.91 15.33
C THR A 174 -6.24 -6.41 16.74
N ARG A 175 -5.87 -7.68 16.91
CA ARG A 175 -5.40 -8.21 18.19
C ARG A 175 -4.02 -7.67 18.54
N ARG A 176 -3.12 -7.59 17.55
CA ARG A 176 -1.78 -7.00 17.72
C ARG A 176 -1.81 -5.49 17.96
N LEU A 177 -2.80 -4.79 17.40
CA LEU A 177 -3.00 -3.34 17.55
C LEU A 177 -4.39 -3.06 18.17
N PRO A 178 -4.58 -3.34 19.47
CA PRO A 178 -5.88 -3.28 20.12
C PRO A 178 -6.43 -1.84 20.17
N ARG A 179 -5.56 -0.84 20.33
CA ARG A 179 -5.92 0.58 20.32
C ARG A 179 -5.25 1.27 19.13
N LEU A 180 -6.01 2.08 18.39
CA LEU A 180 -5.44 2.92 17.35
C LEU A 180 -5.06 4.28 17.93
N THR A 181 -3.85 4.73 17.63
CA THR A 181 -3.30 6.03 18.02
C THR A 181 -2.66 6.68 16.80
N PRO A 182 -2.39 8.00 16.80
CA PRO A 182 -1.64 8.62 15.70
C PRO A 182 -0.35 7.85 15.36
N GLU A 183 0.39 7.41 16.37
CA GLU A 183 1.71 6.78 16.21
C GLU A 183 1.62 5.41 15.51
N ASN A 184 0.52 4.69 15.67
CA ASN A 184 0.37 3.33 15.12
C ASN A 184 -0.62 3.22 13.95
N LEU A 185 -1.35 4.28 13.61
CA LEU A 185 -2.38 4.25 12.58
C LEU A 185 -1.78 3.94 11.18
N HIS A 186 -0.56 4.42 10.92
CA HIS A 186 0.17 4.08 9.70
C HIS A 186 0.54 2.58 9.62
N ASP A 187 0.99 1.99 10.71
CA ASP A 187 1.32 0.57 10.77
C ASP A 187 0.08 -0.32 10.69
N PHE A 188 -1.02 0.13 11.29
CA PHE A 188 -2.33 -0.49 11.10
C PHE A 188 -2.72 -0.50 9.61
N ARG A 189 -2.57 0.63 8.90
CA ARG A 189 -2.80 0.70 7.44
C ARG A 189 -1.92 -0.27 6.65
N LYS A 190 -0.64 -0.44 7.01
CA LYS A 190 0.25 -1.43 6.35
C LYS A 190 -0.30 -2.85 6.47
N GLY A 191 -0.77 -3.22 7.67
CA GLY A 191 -1.40 -4.52 7.90
C GLY A 191 -2.69 -4.69 7.12
N ALA A 192 -3.56 -3.68 7.13
CA ALA A 192 -4.85 -3.73 6.43
C ALA A 192 -4.68 -3.89 4.91
N LYS A 193 -3.63 -3.28 4.32
CA LYS A 193 -3.30 -3.44 2.89
C LYS A 193 -3.14 -4.90 2.50
N LYS A 194 -2.46 -5.69 3.34
CA LYS A 194 -2.26 -7.12 3.10
C LYS A 194 -3.61 -7.86 3.02
N ALA A 195 -4.47 -7.66 4.03
CA ALA A 195 -5.80 -8.26 4.05
C ALA A 195 -6.66 -7.85 2.83
N ARG A 196 -6.57 -6.58 2.41
CA ARG A 196 -7.31 -6.11 1.23
C ARG A 196 -6.88 -6.83 -0.04
N TYR A 197 -5.57 -6.91 -0.31
CA TYR A 197 -5.08 -7.60 -1.50
C TYR A 197 -5.42 -9.08 -1.48
N MET A 198 -5.43 -9.73 -0.31
CA MET A 198 -5.92 -11.11 -0.19
C MET A 198 -7.39 -11.23 -0.59
N ALA A 199 -8.25 -10.32 -0.10
CA ALA A 199 -9.66 -10.31 -0.45
C ALA A 199 -9.89 -10.02 -1.95
N GLU A 200 -9.13 -9.11 -2.56
CA GLU A 200 -9.24 -8.78 -3.99
C GLU A 200 -9.05 -10.02 -4.90
N MET A 201 -8.28 -11.02 -4.46
CA MET A 201 -8.03 -12.26 -5.22
C MET A 201 -9.27 -13.15 -5.36
N GLU A 202 -10.33 -12.95 -4.57
CA GLU A 202 -11.59 -13.70 -4.71
C GLU A 202 -12.63 -13.00 -5.58
N GLY A 203 -12.20 -11.98 -6.34
CA GLY A 203 -13.05 -11.24 -7.27
C GLY A 203 -14.34 -10.74 -6.60
N ALA A 204 -15.49 -11.12 -7.17
CA ALA A 204 -16.79 -10.63 -6.71
C ALA A 204 -17.11 -10.96 -5.24
N ARG A 205 -16.72 -12.15 -4.77
CA ARG A 205 -16.97 -12.59 -3.38
C ARG A 205 -16.14 -11.80 -2.39
N GLY A 206 -14.90 -11.49 -2.75
CA GLY A 206 -13.97 -10.73 -1.91
C GLY A 206 -14.28 -9.24 -1.78
N ARG A 207 -15.06 -8.66 -2.71
CA ARG A 207 -15.40 -7.22 -2.70
C ARG A 207 -16.04 -6.75 -1.39
N LYS A 208 -16.87 -7.58 -0.74
CA LYS A 208 -17.53 -7.24 0.53
C LYS A 208 -16.53 -7.00 1.68
N VAL A 209 -15.36 -7.62 1.62
CA VAL A 209 -14.24 -7.46 2.57
C VAL A 209 -13.25 -6.40 2.07
N ALA A 210 -12.92 -6.42 0.78
CA ALA A 210 -11.94 -5.51 0.19
C ALA A 210 -12.39 -4.04 0.21
N ALA A 211 -13.67 -3.75 -0.08
CA ALA A 211 -14.19 -2.38 -0.14
C ALA A 211 -14.04 -1.59 1.17
N PRO A 212 -14.51 -2.09 2.35
CA PRO A 212 -14.30 -1.38 3.60
C PRO A 212 -12.81 -1.29 3.98
N LEU A 213 -11.99 -2.29 3.65
CA LEU A 213 -10.54 -2.19 3.86
C LEU A 213 -9.92 -1.09 2.98
N ASN A 214 -10.39 -0.94 1.74
CA ASN A 214 -9.92 0.10 0.82
C ASN A 214 -10.26 1.49 1.36
N GLN A 215 -11.52 1.71 1.71
CA GLN A 215 -11.99 2.99 2.25
C GLN A 215 -11.16 3.42 3.48
N MET A 216 -10.95 2.50 4.44
CA MET A 216 -10.09 2.78 5.60
C MET A 216 -8.65 3.13 5.20
N GLN A 217 -8.06 2.41 4.24
CA GLN A 217 -6.68 2.62 3.81
C GLN A 217 -6.48 3.92 3.04
N ASP A 218 -7.51 4.37 2.33
CA ASP A 218 -7.50 5.62 1.58
C ASP A 218 -7.51 6.79 2.55
N GLU A 219 -8.42 6.81 3.53
CA GLU A 219 -8.46 7.89 4.53
C GLU A 219 -7.19 7.96 5.38
N ILE A 220 -6.71 6.82 5.91
CA ILE A 220 -5.42 6.79 6.63
C ILE A 220 -4.26 7.15 5.70
N GLY A 221 -4.40 6.85 4.41
CA GLY A 221 -3.41 7.19 3.40
C GLY A 221 -3.27 8.69 3.22
N ILE A 222 -4.39 9.37 2.99
CA ILE A 222 -4.42 10.82 2.81
C ILE A 222 -3.84 11.53 4.02
N TRP A 223 -4.27 11.15 5.23
CA TRP A 223 -3.69 11.70 6.46
C TRP A 223 -2.18 11.52 6.53
N HIS A 224 -1.68 10.30 6.25
CA HIS A 224 -0.25 10.05 6.30
C HIS A 224 0.52 10.83 5.23
N ASP A 225 -0.03 10.99 4.03
CA ASP A 225 0.60 11.78 2.98
C ASP A 225 0.76 13.26 3.42
N TRP A 226 -0.18 13.79 4.21
CA TRP A 226 -0.05 15.09 4.88
C TRP A 226 0.98 15.11 6.00
N VAL A 227 1.08 14.05 6.81
CA VAL A 227 2.15 13.92 7.83
C VAL A 227 3.52 14.00 7.17
N VAL A 228 3.74 13.27 6.07
CA VAL A 228 5.04 13.32 5.40
C VAL A 228 5.25 14.66 4.72
N LEU A 229 4.23 15.24 4.06
CA LEU A 229 4.35 16.58 3.47
C LEU A 229 4.69 17.67 4.52
N SER A 230 4.17 17.53 5.74
CA SER A 230 4.47 18.37 6.91
C SER A 230 5.95 18.26 7.35
N GLU A 231 6.56 17.09 7.22
CA GLU A 231 8.02 16.89 7.41
C GLU A 231 8.82 17.49 6.24
N GLU A 232 8.34 17.28 5.01
CA GLU A 232 9.00 17.75 3.79
C GLU A 232 9.08 19.29 3.73
N VAL A 233 8.01 19.99 4.11
CA VAL A 233 7.99 21.46 4.14
C VAL A 233 8.99 22.04 5.14
N ARG A 234 9.08 21.45 6.34
CA ARG A 234 10.06 21.85 7.36
C ARG A 234 11.48 21.61 6.89
N ALA A 235 11.74 20.46 6.27
CA ALA A 235 13.05 20.14 5.70
C ALA A 235 13.44 21.11 4.56
N ALA A 236 12.48 21.52 3.72
CA ALA A 236 12.73 22.41 2.60
C ALA A 236 12.94 23.87 3.03
N LEU A 237 12.15 24.36 3.99
CA LEU A 237 12.17 25.76 4.43
C LEU A 237 13.11 26.01 5.62
N LYS A 238 13.49 24.96 6.36
CA LYS A 238 14.30 25.03 7.58
C LYS A 238 13.70 25.94 8.65
N THR A 239 12.37 25.94 8.76
CA THR A 239 11.62 26.70 9.75
C THR A 239 10.32 25.97 10.09
N ASP A 240 9.85 26.16 11.33
CA ASP A 240 8.56 25.65 11.83
C ASP A 240 7.45 26.71 11.81
N SER A 241 7.78 27.98 11.58
CA SER A 241 6.87 29.11 11.80
C SER A 241 6.32 29.76 10.52
N SER A 242 6.53 29.16 9.35
CA SER A 242 5.99 29.75 8.11
C SER A 242 4.49 29.53 7.98
N GLY A 243 3.79 30.48 7.34
CA GLY A 243 2.36 30.34 7.09
C GLY A 243 2.00 29.08 6.27
N LEU A 244 2.90 28.62 5.40
CA LEU A 244 2.71 27.37 4.66
C LEU A 244 2.77 26.14 5.58
N VAL A 245 3.70 26.12 6.56
CA VAL A 245 3.78 25.04 7.56
C VAL A 245 2.47 24.96 8.35
N ALA A 246 1.95 26.09 8.82
CA ALA A 246 0.69 26.14 9.56
C ALA A 246 -0.51 25.60 8.74
N ILE A 247 -0.60 25.96 7.45
CA ILE A 247 -1.66 25.46 6.56
C ILE A 247 -1.56 23.93 6.37
N ILE A 248 -0.35 23.42 6.13
CA ILE A 248 -0.12 21.97 5.93
C ILE A 248 -0.44 21.19 7.21
N ASP A 249 -0.09 21.72 8.38
CA ASP A 249 -0.41 21.09 9.66
C ASP A 249 -1.91 21.09 9.93
N ALA A 250 -2.64 22.15 9.58
CA ALA A 250 -4.09 22.18 9.70
C ALA A 250 -4.78 21.11 8.82
N GLU A 251 -4.30 20.92 7.59
CA GLU A 251 -4.78 19.85 6.70
C GLU A 251 -4.43 18.45 7.25
N ARG A 252 -3.22 18.26 7.78
CA ARG A 252 -2.83 17.02 8.48
C ARG A 252 -3.80 16.69 9.60
N ASP A 253 -4.12 17.64 10.48
CA ASP A 253 -4.95 17.40 11.67
C ASP A 253 -6.42 17.17 11.29
N ARG A 254 -6.92 17.89 10.28
CA ARG A 254 -8.23 17.64 9.67
C ARG A 254 -8.34 16.21 9.14
N HIS A 255 -7.36 15.78 8.35
CA HIS A 255 -7.36 14.42 7.78
C HIS A 255 -7.14 13.33 8.83
N TYR A 256 -6.41 13.61 9.92
CA TYR A 256 -6.30 12.69 11.05
C TYR A 256 -7.67 12.33 11.62
N THR A 257 -8.51 13.33 11.87
CA THR A 257 -9.85 13.14 12.44
C THR A 257 -10.72 12.25 11.55
N VAL A 258 -10.68 12.47 10.23
CA VAL A 258 -11.42 11.67 9.25
C VAL A 258 -10.88 10.23 9.20
N ALA A 259 -9.56 10.08 9.11
CA ALA A 259 -8.88 8.79 9.08
C ALA A 259 -9.21 7.95 10.32
N TYR A 260 -9.11 8.54 11.50
CA TYR A 260 -9.37 7.87 12.77
C TYR A 260 -10.82 7.37 12.86
N ARG A 261 -11.80 8.26 12.61
CA ARG A 261 -13.24 7.91 12.66
C ARG A 261 -13.59 6.81 11.67
N THR A 262 -13.12 6.92 10.44
CA THR A 262 -13.35 5.90 9.40
C THR A 262 -12.70 4.58 9.77
N ALA A 263 -11.46 4.59 10.27
CA ALA A 263 -10.76 3.38 10.69
C ALA A 263 -11.49 2.66 11.83
N MET A 264 -11.94 3.39 12.85
CA MET A 264 -12.68 2.80 13.97
C MET A 264 -14.01 2.18 13.52
N LYS A 265 -14.79 2.91 12.72
CA LYS A 265 -16.08 2.44 12.16
C LYS A 265 -15.90 1.16 11.35
N LEU A 266 -14.98 1.16 10.40
CA LEU A 266 -14.78 0.04 9.48
C LEU A 266 -14.09 -1.15 10.14
N ARG A 267 -13.23 -0.90 11.15
CA ARG A 267 -12.66 -1.95 12.01
C ARG A 267 -13.76 -2.73 12.74
N ALA A 268 -14.71 -2.03 13.36
CA ALA A 268 -15.82 -2.67 14.06
C ALA A 268 -16.66 -3.53 13.08
N LYS A 269 -17.01 -2.96 11.91
CA LYS A 269 -17.76 -3.68 10.86
C LYS A 269 -17.08 -4.98 10.42
N LEU A 270 -15.78 -4.93 10.14
CA LEU A 270 -15.01 -6.10 9.69
C LEU A 270 -14.87 -7.16 10.78
N LEU A 271 -14.74 -6.76 12.05
CA LEU A 271 -14.70 -7.70 13.18
C LEU A 271 -16.04 -8.42 13.38
N VAL A 272 -17.18 -7.75 13.15
CA VAL A 272 -18.49 -8.40 13.16
C VAL A 272 -18.58 -9.47 12.05
N GLN A 273 -18.13 -9.15 10.84
CA GLN A 273 -18.09 -10.13 9.74
C GLN A 273 -17.21 -11.34 10.08
N TRP A 274 -16.03 -11.10 10.67
CA TRP A 274 -15.14 -12.16 11.10
C TRP A 274 -15.75 -13.06 12.18
N ARG A 275 -16.44 -12.50 13.18
CA ARG A 275 -17.16 -13.27 14.21
C ARG A 275 -18.29 -14.11 13.62
N ALA A 276 -19.10 -13.53 12.74
CA ALA A 276 -20.18 -14.25 12.05
C ALA A 276 -19.64 -15.43 11.24
N LYS A 277 -18.50 -15.27 10.57
CA LYS A 277 -17.78 -16.37 9.91
C LYS A 277 -17.40 -17.46 10.91
N LYS A 278 -16.75 -17.11 12.03
CA LYS A 278 -16.30 -18.10 13.03
C LYS A 278 -17.48 -18.89 13.63
N ALA A 279 -18.60 -18.23 13.91
CA ALA A 279 -19.82 -18.89 14.41
C ALA A 279 -20.40 -19.92 13.43
N LYS A 280 -20.38 -19.63 12.11
CA LYS A 280 -20.83 -20.59 11.09
C LYS A 280 -19.94 -21.83 11.01
N VAL A 281 -18.62 -21.66 11.16
CA VAL A 281 -17.66 -22.78 11.13
C VAL A 281 -17.78 -23.65 12.38
N SER A 282 -18.03 -23.06 13.56
CA SER A 282 -18.22 -23.83 14.80
C SER A 282 -19.57 -24.57 14.83
N GLY A 283 -20.63 -23.99 14.26
CA GLY A 283 -21.95 -24.64 14.19
C GLY A 283 -22.02 -25.83 13.21
N HIS A 284 -21.19 -25.84 12.16
CA HIS A 284 -21.09 -26.96 11.21
C HIS A 284 -20.26 -28.15 11.69
N ARG A 285 -19.56 -28.03 12.83
CA ARG A 285 -18.77 -29.13 13.43
C ARG A 285 -19.49 -29.85 14.57
N ALA A 286 -20.69 -29.41 14.93
CA ALA A 286 -21.47 -29.93 16.05
C ALA A 286 -22.69 -30.77 15.62
N VAL A 287 -22.73 -31.19 14.35
CA VAL A 287 -23.74 -32.08 13.74
C VAL A 287 -22.98 -33.20 13.04
#